data_AF-A0A1Q3D7Z3-F1
#
_entry.id   AF-A0A1Q3D7Z3-F1
#
_cell.length_a   1.000
_cell.length_b   1.000
_cell.length_c   1.000
_cell.angle_alpha   90.00
_cell.angle_beta   90.00
_cell.angle_gamma   90.00
#
_symmetry.space_group_name_H-M   'P 1'
#
loop_
_entity.id
_entity.type
_entity.pdbx_description
1 polymer ?
#
loop_
_entity_poly.entity_id
_entity_poly.type
_entity_poly.pdbx_seq_one_letter_code
_entity_poly.pdbx_strand_id
1 'polypeptide(L)'
;IINSFKNLEKCYPNQELVRKILRCLPKSWIAKVTAIEEAKDLTTLPLEQLLGSLMTYQTAMMNHESEETKKKKTVAFKASKEENEDRPFKKNIQKGESSKKEEVICYECNKSGHYKNDCPKLKKNKEHSKKKKGMMATLSDNDDSSSDEESDREAANIAFMAIENEEENEVQFSYSLDELQNVYDDLIYEFENNGLKNIALMKNITALSKENYSKNENSNNKNEIDVLNVSLKLSTDLKEKNENLKREVDALKNSFYIFSNSSKKSENLLGLQRCVFDK
;
A
#
# COMPACT_ATOMS: atom_id res chain seq x y z
N ILE A 1 3.24 -11.45 9.30
CA ILE A 1 4.18 -11.32 10.45
C ILE A 1 3.41 -10.70 11.62
N ILE A 2 2.56 -11.49 12.29
CA ILE A 2 1.85 -11.09 13.54
C ILE A 2 2.14 -12.12 14.65
N ASN A 3 2.65 -13.30 14.27
CA ASN A 3 2.79 -14.44 15.17
C ASN A 3 4.11 -14.52 15.95
N SER A 4 5.02 -13.55 15.77
CA SER A 4 6.35 -13.54 16.44
C SER A 4 6.43 -12.60 17.65
N PHE A 5 5.43 -11.76 17.91
CA PHE A 5 5.41 -10.89 19.10
C PHE A 5 4.85 -11.56 20.36
N LYS A 6 4.17 -12.71 20.23
CA LYS A 6 3.65 -13.48 21.39
C LYS A 6 4.73 -14.27 22.15
N ASN A 7 5.95 -14.35 21.63
CA ASN A 7 7.05 -15.13 22.22
C ASN A 7 7.92 -14.34 23.21
N LEU A 8 7.66 -13.05 23.39
CA LEU A 8 8.18 -12.27 24.51
C LEU A 8 6.97 -12.04 25.42
N GLU A 9 7.14 -12.27 26.72
CA GLU A 9 6.09 -12.25 27.76
C GLU A 9 5.45 -10.86 28.01
N LYS A 10 5.48 -9.97 27.00
CA LYS A 10 4.89 -8.64 26.98
C LYS A 10 3.84 -8.56 25.88
N CYS A 11 2.58 -8.66 26.28
CA CYS A 11 1.45 -8.31 25.41
C CYS A 11 1.43 -6.80 25.21
N TYR A 12 1.82 -6.34 24.02
CA TYR A 12 1.72 -4.92 23.67
C TYR A 12 0.28 -4.59 23.26
N PRO A 13 -0.35 -3.56 23.86
CA PRO A 13 -1.65 -3.08 23.38
C PRO A 13 -1.52 -2.52 21.97
N ASN A 14 -2.58 -2.60 21.17
CA ASN A 14 -2.60 -2.18 19.75
C ASN A 14 -2.05 -0.77 19.55
N GLN A 15 -2.37 0.15 20.46
CA GLN A 15 -1.90 1.53 20.45
C GLN A 15 -0.35 1.64 20.53
N GLU A 16 0.30 0.80 21.33
CA GLU A 16 1.77 0.79 21.44
C GLU A 16 2.41 0.20 20.18
N LEU A 17 1.79 -0.82 19.60
CA LEU A 17 2.25 -1.40 18.33
C LEU A 17 2.15 -0.37 17.19
N VAL A 18 1.03 0.34 17.09
CA VAL A 18 0.82 1.42 16.11
C VAL A 18 1.90 2.50 16.25
N ARG A 19 2.16 2.98 17.47
CA ARG A 19 3.21 3.99 17.73
C ARG A 19 4.61 3.48 17.41
N LYS A 20 4.93 2.23 17.77
CA LYS A 20 6.22 1.61 17.44
C LYS A 20 6.41 1.51 15.93
N ILE A 21 5.38 1.14 15.19
CA ILE A 21 5.43 1.05 13.73
C ILE A 21 5.65 2.43 13.12
N LEU A 22 4.87 3.44 13.53
CA LEU A 22 5.01 4.81 13.02
C LEU A 22 6.41 5.39 13.29
N ARG A 23 6.99 5.11 14.47
CA ARG A 23 8.34 5.56 14.85
C ARG A 23 9.46 4.86 14.07
N CYS A 24 9.21 3.67 13.53
CA CYS A 24 10.17 2.92 12.72
C CYS A 24 10.13 3.29 11.23
N LEU A 25 9.24 4.20 10.80
CA LEU A 25 9.14 4.61 9.40
C LEU A 25 10.27 5.57 8.98
N PRO A 26 10.71 5.54 7.71
CA PRO A 26 11.75 6.44 7.20
C PRO A 26 11.35 7.91 7.27
N LYS A 27 12.34 8.82 7.31
CA LYS A 27 12.10 10.28 7.32
C LYS A 27 11.26 10.79 6.14
N SER A 28 11.34 10.12 4.98
CA SER A 28 10.51 10.44 3.80
C SER A 28 9.01 10.21 4.01
N TRP A 29 8.61 9.57 5.12
CA TRP A 29 7.22 9.29 5.46
C TRP A 29 6.69 10.21 6.56
N ILE A 30 7.48 11.17 7.06
CA ILE A 30 7.08 12.07 8.17
C ILE A 30 5.75 12.78 7.86
N ALA A 31 5.59 13.35 6.66
CA ALA A 31 4.35 14.02 6.28
C ALA A 31 3.12 13.09 6.36
N LYS A 32 3.30 11.80 6.02
CA LYS A 32 2.24 10.80 6.11
C LYS A 32 1.99 10.36 7.55
N VAL A 33 3.04 10.25 8.37
CA VAL A 33 2.93 9.95 9.81
C VAL A 33 2.17 11.07 10.53
N THR A 34 2.56 12.33 10.34
CA THR A 34 1.88 13.50 10.94
C THR A 34 0.41 13.55 10.54
N ALA A 35 0.09 13.35 9.25
CA ALA A 35 -1.31 13.31 8.82
C ALA A 35 -2.12 12.17 9.44
N ILE A 36 -1.50 11.02 9.74
CA ILE A 36 -2.17 9.90 10.43
C ILE A 36 -2.37 10.22 11.91
N GLU A 37 -1.38 10.83 12.55
CA GLU A 37 -1.44 11.25 13.95
C GLU A 37 -2.47 12.37 14.19
N GLU A 38 -2.66 13.27 13.22
CA GLU A 38 -3.66 14.34 13.27
C GLU A 38 -5.08 13.87 12.93
N ALA A 39 -5.23 12.94 11.97
CA ALA A 39 -6.54 12.55 11.46
C ALA A 39 -7.18 11.39 12.23
N LYS A 40 -6.41 10.62 13.00
CA LYS A 40 -6.90 9.39 13.66
C LYS A 40 -6.36 9.25 15.08
N ASP A 41 -7.25 8.85 15.99
CA ASP A 41 -6.85 8.47 17.34
C ASP A 41 -6.08 7.14 17.34
N LEU A 42 -4.81 7.19 17.72
CA LEU A 42 -3.92 6.02 17.75
C LEU A 42 -4.38 4.91 18.72
N THR A 43 -5.30 5.22 19.64
CA THR A 43 -5.93 4.29 20.59
C THR A 43 -6.99 3.41 19.92
N THR A 44 -7.67 3.90 18.88
CA THR A 44 -8.83 3.25 18.25
C THR A 44 -8.51 2.70 16.86
N LEU A 45 -7.37 3.07 16.28
CA LEU A 45 -6.96 2.65 14.95
C LEU A 45 -6.59 1.15 14.91
N PRO A 46 -7.35 0.30 14.17
CA PRO A 46 -6.96 -1.09 13.96
C PRO A 46 -5.70 -1.18 13.09
N LEU A 47 -4.86 -2.15 13.40
CA LEU A 47 -3.54 -2.31 12.80
C LEU A 47 -3.62 -2.57 11.29
N GLU A 48 -4.65 -3.31 10.86
CA GLU A 48 -4.89 -3.64 9.46
C GLU A 48 -5.15 -2.38 8.63
N GLN A 49 -5.87 -1.40 9.17
CA GLN A 49 -6.11 -0.13 8.49
C GLN A 49 -4.86 0.73 8.40
N LEU A 50 -4.01 0.72 9.44
CA LEU A 50 -2.71 1.40 9.40
C LEU A 50 -1.83 0.80 8.30
N LEU A 51 -1.66 -0.52 8.30
CA LEU A 51 -0.87 -1.24 7.31
C LEU A 51 -1.40 -0.99 5.90
N GLY A 52 -2.72 -1.01 5.70
CA GLY A 52 -3.35 -0.66 4.42
C GLY A 52 -2.96 0.74 3.95
N SER A 53 -3.09 1.76 4.81
CA SER A 53 -2.72 3.14 4.46
C SER A 53 -1.24 3.30 4.14
N LEU A 54 -0.36 2.58 4.84
CA LEU A 54 1.08 2.61 4.60
C LEU A 54 1.44 1.98 3.25
N MET A 55 0.84 0.83 2.92
CA MET A 55 1.03 0.15 1.64
C MET A 55 0.55 1.01 0.46
N THR A 56 -0.62 1.65 0.57
CA THR A 56 -1.12 2.56 -0.47
C THR A 56 -0.18 3.74 -0.72
N TYR A 57 0.35 4.34 0.36
CA TYR A 57 1.30 5.45 0.25
C TYR A 57 2.61 5.01 -0.42
N GLN A 58 3.12 3.83 -0.06
CA GLN A 58 4.30 3.25 -0.69
C GLN A 58 4.10 3.05 -2.20
N THR A 59 2.99 2.44 -2.62
CA THR A 59 2.69 2.24 -4.05
C THR A 59 2.56 3.55 -4.80
N ALA A 60 1.94 4.57 -4.19
CA ALA A 60 1.83 5.90 -4.79
C ALA A 60 3.20 6.55 -5.03
N MET A 61 4.13 6.45 -4.07
CA MET A 61 5.49 6.97 -4.22
C MET A 61 6.28 6.23 -5.31
N MET A 62 6.17 4.89 -5.39
CA MET A 62 6.87 4.10 -6.42
C MET A 62 6.35 4.35 -7.84
N ASN A 63 5.07 4.66 -8.00
CA ASN A 63 4.50 5.00 -9.31
C ASN A 63 5.08 6.32 -9.85
N HIS A 64 5.31 7.32 -8.98
CA HIS A 64 5.90 8.61 -9.37
C HIS A 64 7.36 8.47 -9.84
N GLU A 65 8.13 7.58 -9.21
CA GLU A 65 9.53 7.30 -9.56
C GLU A 65 9.66 6.58 -10.93
N SER A 66 8.66 5.78 -11.29
CA SER A 66 8.60 5.08 -12.59
C SER A 66 8.22 5.96 -13.78
N GLU A 67 7.57 7.11 -13.54
CA GLU A 67 7.20 8.08 -14.59
C GLU A 67 8.31 9.09 -14.91
N GLU A 68 9.16 9.44 -13.95
CA GLU A 68 10.25 10.40 -14.13
C GLU A 68 11.41 9.85 -14.99
N THR A 69 11.64 8.53 -14.95
CA THR A 69 12.70 7.87 -15.74
C THR A 69 12.36 7.74 -17.23
N LYS A 70 11.09 7.89 -17.63
CA LYS A 70 10.64 7.76 -19.04
C LYS A 70 10.53 9.09 -19.80
N LYS A 71 10.61 10.24 -19.13
CA LYS A 71 10.43 11.57 -19.79
C LYS A 71 11.74 12.19 -20.32
N LYS A 72 12.90 11.55 -20.15
CA LYS A 72 14.19 12.01 -20.73
C LYS A 72 14.42 11.46 -22.15
N LYS A 73 13.52 11.77 -23.08
CA LYS A 73 13.85 11.80 -24.51
C LYS A 73 13.48 13.17 -25.03
N THR A 74 14.42 14.10 -24.89
CA THR A 74 14.42 15.39 -25.57
C THR A 74 14.31 15.17 -27.08
N VAL A 75 13.12 15.39 -27.63
CA VAL A 75 12.91 15.49 -29.08
C VAL A 75 13.44 16.85 -29.51
N ALA A 76 14.71 16.89 -29.93
CA ALA A 76 15.25 18.04 -30.64
C ALA A 76 14.60 18.11 -32.04
N PHE A 77 13.83 19.18 -32.29
CA PHE A 77 13.29 19.49 -33.61
C PHE A 77 14.43 19.93 -34.52
N LYS A 78 14.86 19.10 -35.47
CA LYS A 78 15.63 19.54 -36.64
C LYS A 78 14.64 19.96 -37.72
N ALA A 79 14.71 21.23 -38.11
CA ALA A 79 13.96 21.77 -39.25
C ALA A 79 14.47 21.15 -40.56
N SER A 80 13.53 20.71 -41.38
CA SER A 80 13.70 20.01 -42.64
C SER A 80 14.21 20.92 -43.77
N LYS A 81 14.94 20.32 -44.71
CA LYS A 81 14.92 20.72 -46.12
C LYS A 81 14.75 19.44 -46.96
N GLU A 82 13.70 19.46 -47.78
CA GLU A 82 13.22 18.35 -48.62
C GLU A 82 14.13 18.12 -49.83
N GLU A 83 14.24 16.87 -50.28
CA GLU A 83 14.08 16.47 -51.68
C GLU A 83 13.91 14.94 -51.80
N ASN A 84 13.25 14.51 -52.88
CA ASN A 84 12.44 13.31 -53.07
C ASN A 84 13.22 12.02 -53.39
N GLU A 85 12.63 10.84 -53.15
CA GLU A 85 12.35 9.78 -54.16
C GLU A 85 11.70 8.48 -53.60
N ASP A 86 10.77 7.95 -54.41
CA ASP A 86 9.92 6.74 -54.50
C ASP A 86 9.88 5.53 -53.50
N ARG A 87 8.67 5.34 -52.92
CA ARG A 87 7.73 4.14 -52.90
C ARG A 87 8.16 2.72 -52.41
N PRO A 88 7.22 1.78 -52.12
CA PRO A 88 6.05 1.81 -51.21
C PRO A 88 5.88 0.49 -50.38
N PHE A 89 5.22 0.48 -49.21
CA PHE A 89 4.39 -0.69 -48.80
C PHE A 89 3.38 -0.31 -47.70
N LYS A 90 2.11 -0.62 -47.99
CA LYS A 90 0.91 -0.40 -47.16
C LYS A 90 0.93 -1.26 -45.88
N LYS A 91 0.35 -0.73 -44.80
CA LYS A 91 -0.76 -1.38 -44.07
C LYS A 91 -1.46 -0.38 -43.14
N ASN A 92 -2.78 -0.28 -43.35
CA ASN A 92 -3.75 0.45 -42.53
C ASN A 92 -3.83 -0.15 -41.11
N ILE A 93 -4.16 0.69 -40.11
CA ILE A 93 -5.21 0.45 -39.11
C ILE A 93 -5.73 1.83 -38.64
N GLN A 94 -7.05 1.91 -38.50
CA GLN A 94 -7.85 3.09 -38.23
C GLN A 94 -8.02 3.37 -36.72
N LYS A 95 -8.25 4.65 -36.41
CA LYS A 95 -9.18 5.24 -35.40
C LYS A 95 -8.98 5.04 -33.88
N GLY A 96 -9.04 6.19 -33.21
CA GLY A 96 -9.54 6.42 -31.83
C GLY A 96 -8.45 6.41 -30.76
N GLU A 97 -8.34 7.32 -29.80
CA GLU A 97 -9.20 8.40 -29.29
C GLU A 97 -8.32 9.43 -28.56
N SER A 98 -8.84 10.65 -28.48
CA SER A 98 -8.22 11.86 -27.92
C SER A 98 -8.05 11.80 -26.40
N SER A 99 -6.81 11.76 -25.91
CA SER A 99 -6.50 12.15 -24.52
C SER A 99 -6.09 13.61 -24.51
N LYS A 100 -7.01 14.44 -24.01
CA LYS A 100 -6.88 15.88 -23.78
C LYS A 100 -5.53 16.17 -23.09
N LYS A 101 -4.63 16.88 -23.77
CA LYS A 101 -3.48 17.50 -23.12
C LYS A 101 -4.04 18.58 -22.21
N GLU A 102 -3.89 18.43 -20.91
CA GLU A 102 -4.22 19.49 -19.97
C GLU A 102 -3.43 20.75 -20.36
N GLU A 103 -4.17 21.77 -20.78
CA GLU A 103 -3.64 23.09 -21.06
C GLU A 103 -3.04 23.63 -19.77
N VAL A 104 -1.74 23.95 -19.76
CA VAL A 104 -1.07 24.54 -18.60
C VAL A 104 -1.75 25.87 -18.25
N ILE A 105 -2.37 25.95 -17.07
CA ILE A 105 -3.08 27.14 -16.58
C ILE A 105 -2.16 27.94 -15.65
N CYS A 106 -2.04 29.25 -15.91
CA CYS A 106 -1.31 30.16 -15.04
C CYS A 106 -2.10 30.49 -13.78
N TYR A 107 -1.60 30.14 -12.60
CA TYR A 107 -2.23 30.41 -11.30
C TYR A 107 -2.41 31.89 -10.92
N GLU A 108 -1.79 32.83 -11.63
CA GLU A 108 -1.95 34.27 -11.38
C GLU A 108 -2.97 34.96 -12.29
N CYS A 109 -3.20 34.43 -13.50
CA CYS A 109 -4.12 35.06 -14.46
C CYS A 109 -5.23 34.13 -14.95
N ASN A 110 -5.24 32.87 -14.52
CA ASN A 110 -6.17 31.81 -14.92
C ASN A 110 -6.30 31.64 -16.44
N LYS A 111 -5.27 31.99 -17.21
CA LYS A 111 -5.21 31.78 -18.66
C LYS A 111 -4.34 30.55 -18.99
N SER A 112 -4.75 29.77 -19.98
CA SER A 112 -3.97 28.65 -20.49
C SER A 112 -2.78 29.11 -21.33
N GLY A 113 -1.76 28.24 -21.43
CA GLY A 113 -0.60 28.40 -22.32
C GLY A 113 0.71 28.85 -21.66
N HIS A 114 0.75 29.12 -20.36
CA HIS A 114 1.99 29.49 -19.64
C HIS A 114 1.93 29.21 -18.14
N TYR A 115 3.08 28.99 -17.50
CA TYR A 115 3.20 28.87 -16.04
C TYR A 115 3.27 30.26 -15.37
N LYS A 116 3.07 30.32 -14.05
CA LYS A 116 3.16 31.56 -13.24
C LYS A 116 4.38 32.42 -13.58
N ASN A 117 5.54 31.78 -13.74
CA ASN A 117 6.82 32.46 -14.01
C ASN A 117 6.85 33.24 -15.34
N ASP A 118 6.04 32.84 -16.32
CA ASP A 118 5.98 33.46 -17.65
C ASP A 118 4.76 34.37 -17.82
N CYS A 119 4.06 34.70 -16.73
CA CYS A 119 2.85 35.51 -16.81
C CYS A 119 3.14 36.93 -17.33
N PRO A 120 2.50 37.38 -18.44
CA PRO A 120 2.68 38.73 -18.97
C PRO A 120 2.33 39.83 -17.95
N LYS A 121 1.47 39.55 -16.97
CA LYS A 121 1.13 40.49 -15.88
C LYS A 121 2.28 40.69 -14.89
N LEU A 122 3.07 39.64 -14.61
CA LEU A 122 4.23 39.69 -13.73
C LEU A 122 5.38 40.52 -14.32
N LYS A 123 5.55 40.50 -15.65
CA LYS A 123 6.57 41.31 -16.34
C LYS A 123 6.31 42.81 -16.25
N LYS A 124 5.04 43.24 -16.25
CA LYS A 124 4.67 44.68 -16.12
C LYS A 124 4.98 45.25 -14.74
N ASN A 125 5.01 44.44 -13.69
CA ASN A 125 5.30 44.91 -12.33
C ASN A 125 6.80 45.10 -12.03
N LYS A 126 7.71 44.55 -12.86
CA LYS A 126 9.16 44.73 -12.70
C LYS A 126 9.72 45.96 -13.43
N GLU A 127 8.94 46.58 -14.31
CA GLU A 127 9.39 47.69 -15.15
C GLU A 127 9.28 49.06 -14.44
N HIS A 128 8.52 49.14 -13.34
CA HIS A 128 8.26 50.40 -12.64
C HIS A 128 9.17 50.70 -11.43
N SER A 129 10.10 49.81 -11.06
CA SER A 129 10.92 49.91 -9.84
C SER A 129 12.42 50.06 -10.09
N LYS A 130 12.82 50.84 -11.11
CA LYS A 130 14.21 51.29 -11.26
C LYS A 130 14.32 52.80 -11.48
N LYS A 131 14.23 53.58 -10.40
CA LYS A 131 14.78 54.95 -10.37
C LYS A 131 15.31 55.32 -8.97
N LYS A 132 16.65 55.37 -8.87
CA LYS A 132 17.51 56.34 -8.13
C LYS A 132 17.38 56.34 -6.59
N LYS A 133 18.43 56.46 -5.77
CA LYS A 133 19.59 57.39 -5.79
C LYS A 133 20.58 56.97 -4.67
N GLY A 134 21.86 57.27 -4.83
CA GLY A 134 22.85 57.17 -3.75
C GLY A 134 22.91 58.41 -2.84
N MET A 135 23.87 58.35 -1.90
CA MET A 135 24.45 59.39 -1.03
C MET A 135 24.05 59.41 0.47
N MET A 136 25.02 59.00 1.29
CA MET A 136 25.67 59.74 2.40
C MET A 136 24.95 59.94 3.75
N ALA A 137 25.74 59.69 4.80
CA ALA A 137 25.46 59.91 6.21
C ALA A 137 25.30 61.40 6.59
N THR A 138 24.52 61.69 7.63
CA THR A 138 24.84 62.66 8.70
C THR A 138 23.85 62.49 9.87
N LEU A 139 24.39 62.56 11.08
CA LEU A 139 23.71 62.61 12.38
C LEU A 139 22.81 63.86 12.48
N SER A 140 21.65 63.74 13.13
CA SER A 140 21.18 64.74 14.10
C SER A 140 19.95 64.23 14.85
N ASP A 141 20.07 64.26 16.18
CA ASP A 141 19.03 64.14 17.17
C ASP A 141 17.86 65.12 16.93
N ASN A 142 16.65 64.68 17.29
CA ASN A 142 15.80 65.47 18.17
C ASN A 142 14.68 64.62 18.80
N ASP A 143 14.61 64.71 20.12
CA ASP A 143 13.62 64.13 21.04
C ASP A 143 12.20 64.69 20.81
N ASP A 144 11.15 63.87 21.01
CA ASP A 144 10.20 64.07 22.12
C ASP A 144 9.00 63.08 22.11
N SER A 145 8.75 62.53 23.30
CA SER A 145 7.47 62.05 23.87
C SER A 145 6.71 60.81 23.34
N SER A 146 6.84 59.75 24.15
CA SER A 146 5.78 58.97 24.84
C SER A 146 4.58 58.41 24.07
N SER A 147 4.49 57.07 24.04
CA SER A 147 3.33 56.35 24.58
C SER A 147 3.74 54.92 24.92
N ASP A 148 3.46 54.54 26.17
CA ASP A 148 3.45 53.15 26.63
C ASP A 148 2.52 52.31 25.75
N GLU A 149 2.91 51.08 25.46
CA GLU A 149 2.09 49.86 25.59
C GLU A 149 3.02 48.65 25.43
N GLU A 150 3.07 47.82 26.48
CA GLU A 150 3.75 46.54 26.46
C GLU A 150 3.09 45.60 25.44
N SER A 151 3.89 44.96 24.59
CA SER A 151 3.50 43.70 23.97
C SER A 151 4.74 42.90 23.64
N ASP A 152 4.98 41.93 24.50
CA ASP A 152 5.93 40.82 24.40
C ASP A 152 6.26 40.43 22.96
N ARG A 153 7.49 40.74 22.57
CA ARG A 153 8.19 40.06 21.49
C ARG A 153 9.61 39.86 21.97
N GLU A 154 9.89 38.70 22.54
CA GLU A 154 11.25 38.22 22.78
C GLU A 154 11.99 38.16 21.44
N ALA A 155 12.60 39.28 21.04
CA ALA A 155 13.66 39.29 20.07
C ALA A 155 14.88 38.68 20.75
N ALA A 156 15.16 37.41 20.45
CA ALA A 156 16.39 36.76 20.84
C ALA A 156 17.58 37.52 20.20
N ASN A 157 18.12 38.49 20.94
CA ASN A 157 19.36 39.15 20.61
C ASN A 157 20.49 38.13 20.76
N ILE A 158 20.87 37.49 19.66
CA ILE A 158 22.08 36.66 19.59
C ILE A 158 23.29 37.62 19.68
N ALA A 159 23.73 37.90 20.90
CA ALA A 159 24.96 38.62 21.14
C ALA A 159 26.15 37.68 20.90
N PHE A 160 26.96 37.97 19.87
CA PHE A 160 28.26 37.33 19.68
C PHE A 160 29.26 37.93 20.67
N MET A 161 29.46 37.25 21.80
CA MET A 161 30.58 37.54 22.69
C MET A 161 31.85 36.99 22.03
N ALA A 162 32.79 37.88 21.69
CA ALA A 162 34.14 37.47 21.33
C ALA A 162 34.80 36.85 22.56
N ILE A 163 35.19 35.59 22.47
CA ILE A 163 35.97 34.92 23.51
C ILE A 163 37.44 35.23 23.18
N GLU A 164 38.08 36.06 24.00
CA GLU A 164 39.54 36.12 24.06
C GLU A 164 40.01 34.79 24.71
N ASN A 165 40.31 33.80 23.88
CA ASN A 165 40.93 32.56 24.33
C ASN A 165 42.42 32.82 24.52
N GLU A 166 42.84 33.00 25.77
CA GLU A 166 44.20 32.69 26.17
C GLU A 166 44.41 31.17 26.03
N GLU A 167 45.46 30.81 25.29
CA GLU A 167 45.97 29.45 25.04
C GLU A 167 45.12 28.56 24.13
N GLU A 168 45.25 28.81 22.82
CA GLU A 168 45.06 27.81 21.78
C GLU A 168 46.01 26.62 22.03
N ASN A 169 45.55 25.61 22.77
CA ASN A 169 46.00 24.25 22.49
C ASN A 169 45.39 23.86 21.13
N GLU A 170 46.04 24.28 20.05
CA GLU A 170 45.85 23.71 18.73
C GLU A 170 46.16 22.22 18.83
N VAL A 171 45.13 21.40 19.06
CA VAL A 171 45.22 19.96 18.84
C VAL A 171 45.37 19.79 17.34
N GLN A 172 46.62 19.73 16.90
CA GLN A 172 47.00 19.47 15.52
C GLN A 172 46.44 18.10 15.14
N PHE A 173 45.31 18.09 14.44
CA PHE A 173 44.67 16.87 13.95
C PHE A 173 45.54 16.32 12.81
N SER A 174 46.54 15.52 13.16
CA SER A 174 47.59 15.04 12.25
C SER A 174 47.14 13.84 11.41
N TYR A 175 45.88 13.79 10.97
CA TYR A 175 45.49 12.82 9.95
C TYR A 175 45.83 13.41 8.58
N SER A 176 46.67 12.70 7.83
CA SER A 176 46.91 13.10 6.44
C SER A 176 45.59 13.02 5.66
N LEU A 177 45.38 13.93 4.72
CA LEU A 177 44.19 13.94 3.87
C LEU A 177 43.97 12.58 3.19
N ASP A 178 45.07 11.90 2.86
CA ASP A 178 45.10 10.57 2.25
C ASP A 178 44.58 9.46 3.20
N GLU A 179 44.95 9.49 4.48
CA GLU A 179 44.43 8.53 5.47
C GLU A 179 42.93 8.71 5.71
N LEU A 180 42.44 9.96 5.73
CA LEU A 180 41.01 10.23 5.87
C LEU A 180 40.22 9.73 4.65
N GLN A 181 40.78 9.89 3.45
CA GLN A 181 40.18 9.40 2.21
C GLN A 181 40.10 7.87 2.20
N ASN A 182 41.17 7.18 2.59
CA ASN A 182 41.20 5.72 2.68
C ASN A 182 40.14 5.17 3.64
N VAL A 183 39.99 5.78 4.83
CA VAL A 183 38.96 5.37 5.80
C VAL A 183 37.54 5.58 5.26
N TYR A 184 37.32 6.65 4.50
CA TYR A 184 36.03 6.92 3.88
C TYR A 184 35.71 5.92 2.75
N ASP A 185 36.71 5.58 1.93
CA ASP A 185 36.57 4.60 0.86
C ASP A 185 36.29 3.19 1.42
N ASP A 186 36.96 2.79 2.50
CA ASP A 186 36.69 1.53 3.22
C ASP A 186 35.26 1.49 3.77
N LEU A 187 34.80 2.60 4.37
CA LEU A 187 33.44 2.71 4.90
C LEU A 187 32.38 2.61 3.79
N ILE A 188 32.63 3.22 2.63
CA ILE A 188 31.76 3.10 1.46
C ILE A 188 31.70 1.64 1.00
N TYR A 189 32.85 0.98 0.88
CA TYR A 189 32.91 -0.42 0.46
C TYR A 189 32.12 -1.33 1.41
N GLU A 190 32.23 -1.13 2.72
CA GLU A 190 31.42 -1.88 3.70
C GLU A 190 29.93 -1.60 3.56
N PHE A 191 29.54 -0.33 3.36
CA PHE A 191 28.15 0.05 3.16
C PHE A 191 27.54 -0.61 1.93
N GLU A 192 28.26 -0.62 0.80
CA GLU A 192 27.82 -1.28 -0.44
C GLU A 192 27.68 -2.78 -0.24
N ASN A 193 28.66 -3.43 0.39
CA ASN A 193 28.61 -4.87 0.69
C ASN A 193 27.43 -5.22 1.60
N ASN A 194 27.16 -4.40 2.62
CA ASN A 194 25.99 -4.57 3.48
C ASN A 194 24.68 -4.31 2.72
N GLY A 195 24.66 -3.38 1.77
CA GLY A 195 23.56 -3.16 0.84
C GLY A 195 23.25 -4.40 0.02
N LEU A 196 24.27 -5.04 -0.57
CA LEU A 196 24.13 -6.28 -1.34
C LEU A 196 23.60 -7.44 -0.48
N LYS A 197 24.11 -7.60 0.75
CA LYS A 197 23.61 -8.59 1.72
C LYS A 197 22.14 -8.34 2.06
N ASN A 198 21.74 -7.09 2.29
CA ASN A 198 20.34 -6.74 2.55
C ASN A 198 19.44 -7.05 1.34
N ILE A 199 19.88 -6.76 0.12
CA ILE A 199 19.14 -7.14 -1.09
C ILE A 199 18.95 -8.66 -1.17
N ALA A 200 19.99 -9.44 -0.86
CA ALA A 200 19.89 -10.90 -0.83
C ALA A 200 18.91 -11.39 0.25
N LEU A 201 18.98 -10.83 1.46
CA LEU A 201 18.04 -11.15 2.55
C LEU A 201 16.60 -10.79 2.18
N MET A 202 16.36 -9.63 1.55
CA MET A 202 15.03 -9.24 1.08
C MET A 202 14.47 -10.20 0.03
N LYS A 203 15.31 -10.68 -0.90
CA LYS A 203 14.91 -11.73 -1.85
C LYS A 203 14.53 -13.02 -1.14
N ASN A 204 15.30 -13.45 -0.14
CA ASN A 204 15.02 -14.65 0.65
C ASN A 204 13.73 -14.51 1.46
N ILE A 205 13.50 -13.38 2.13
CA ILE A 205 12.27 -13.09 2.86
C ILE A 205 11.05 -13.13 1.92
N THR A 206 11.17 -12.56 0.72
CA THR A 206 10.11 -12.59 -0.29
C THR A 206 9.81 -14.01 -0.74
N ALA A 207 10.84 -14.83 -0.98
CA ALA A 207 10.69 -16.23 -1.37
C ALA A 207 10.03 -17.07 -0.26
N LEU A 208 10.51 -16.96 0.98
CA LEU A 208 9.93 -17.64 2.15
C LEU A 208 8.50 -17.18 2.42
N SER A 209 8.19 -15.90 2.21
CA SER A 209 6.82 -15.41 2.34
C SER A 209 5.90 -16.10 1.33
N LYS A 210 6.31 -16.20 0.06
CA LYS A 210 5.53 -16.90 -0.98
C LYS A 210 5.33 -18.37 -0.63
N GLU A 211 6.38 -19.06 -0.21
CA GLU A 211 6.31 -20.47 0.21
C GLU A 211 5.34 -20.68 1.38
N ASN A 212 5.35 -19.79 2.37
CA ASN A 212 4.43 -19.86 3.51
C ASN A 212 2.96 -19.62 3.12
N TYR A 213 2.70 -18.71 2.18
CA TYR A 213 1.34 -18.53 1.65
C TYR A 213 0.82 -19.80 0.96
N SER A 214 1.63 -20.41 0.09
CA SER A 214 1.26 -21.67 -0.58
C SER A 214 1.10 -22.84 0.40
N LYS A 215 1.93 -22.92 1.45
CA LYS A 215 1.78 -23.94 2.50
C LYS A 215 0.48 -23.79 3.29
N ASN A 216 0.08 -22.56 3.62
CA ASN A 216 -1.18 -22.28 4.32
C ASN A 216 -2.41 -22.68 3.47
N GLU A 217 -2.36 -22.35 2.17
CA GLU A 217 -3.40 -22.75 1.23
C GLU A 217 -3.49 -24.28 1.09
N ASN A 218 -2.34 -24.96 1.02
CA ASN A 218 -2.30 -26.43 1.02
C ASN A 218 -2.84 -27.05 2.32
N SER A 219 -2.62 -26.45 3.49
CA SER A 219 -3.21 -26.95 4.74
C SER A 219 -4.72 -26.77 4.80
N ASN A 220 -5.25 -25.66 4.26
CA ASN A 220 -6.69 -25.47 4.18
C ASN A 220 -7.33 -26.48 3.21
N ASN A 221 -6.74 -26.67 2.03
CA ASN A 221 -7.21 -27.65 1.05
C ASN A 221 -7.18 -29.07 1.63
N LYS A 222 -6.17 -29.42 2.44
CA LYS A 222 -6.10 -30.72 3.11
C LYS A 222 -7.26 -30.93 4.08
N ASN A 223 -7.57 -29.94 4.91
CA ASN A 223 -8.71 -30.01 5.83
C ASN A 223 -10.04 -30.15 5.08
N GLU A 224 -10.20 -29.43 3.97
CA GLU A 224 -11.41 -29.50 3.13
C GLU A 224 -11.56 -30.87 2.46
N ILE A 225 -10.46 -31.46 1.98
CA ILE A 225 -10.43 -32.84 1.46
C ILE A 225 -10.84 -33.85 2.54
N ASP A 226 -10.36 -33.71 3.77
CA ASP A 226 -10.71 -34.61 4.87
C ASP A 226 -12.22 -34.54 5.20
N VAL A 227 -12.80 -33.34 5.20
CA VAL A 227 -14.25 -33.14 5.39
C VAL A 227 -15.06 -33.75 4.25
N LEU A 228 -14.62 -33.57 3.00
CA LEU A 228 -15.26 -34.16 1.83
C LEU A 228 -15.18 -35.70 1.85
N ASN A 229 -14.06 -36.27 2.29
CA ASN A 229 -13.90 -37.71 2.43
C ASN A 229 -14.86 -38.30 3.47
N VAL A 230 -15.02 -37.65 4.62
CA VAL A 230 -16.01 -38.07 5.63
C VAL A 230 -17.43 -38.00 5.06
N SER A 231 -17.75 -36.93 4.33
CA SER A 231 -19.07 -36.76 3.69
C SER A 231 -19.34 -37.81 2.62
N LEU A 232 -18.33 -38.16 1.81
CA LEU A 232 -18.42 -39.24 0.83
C LEU A 232 -18.65 -40.58 1.49
N LYS A 233 -17.93 -40.89 2.58
CA LYS A 233 -18.10 -42.14 3.33
C LYS A 233 -19.51 -42.27 3.91
N LEU A 234 -20.04 -41.19 4.48
CA LEU A 234 -21.41 -41.15 4.99
C LEU A 234 -22.43 -41.39 3.85
N SER A 235 -22.22 -40.75 2.69
CA SER A 235 -23.07 -40.91 1.52
C SER A 235 -23.09 -42.34 1.00
N THR A 236 -21.92 -43.01 0.96
CA THR A 236 -21.85 -44.43 0.56
C THR A 236 -22.61 -45.34 1.53
N ASP A 237 -22.48 -45.10 2.83
CA ASP A 237 -23.13 -45.93 3.86
C ASP A 237 -24.66 -45.71 3.85
N LEU A 238 -25.13 -44.48 3.60
CA LEU A 238 -26.55 -44.18 3.42
C LEU A 238 -27.12 -44.85 2.17
N LYS A 239 -26.36 -44.85 1.06
CA LYS A 239 -26.77 -45.52 -0.18
C LYS A 239 -26.94 -47.02 0.03
N GLU A 240 -26.00 -47.67 0.71
CA GLU A 240 -26.09 -49.09 1.05
C GLU A 240 -27.30 -49.42 1.93
N LYS A 241 -27.54 -48.60 2.98
CA LYS A 241 -28.74 -48.74 3.82
C LYS A 241 -30.04 -48.59 3.03
N ASN A 242 -30.10 -47.63 2.10
CA ASN A 242 -31.27 -47.44 1.24
C ASN A 242 -31.51 -48.65 0.32
N GLU A 243 -30.47 -49.25 -0.24
CA GLU A 243 -30.58 -50.49 -1.04
C GLU A 243 -31.06 -51.67 -0.18
N ASN A 244 -30.58 -51.79 1.07
CA ASN A 244 -31.06 -52.79 2.03
C ASN A 244 -32.56 -52.61 2.34
N LEU A 245 -32.96 -51.38 2.70
CA LEU A 245 -34.36 -51.05 2.99
C LEU A 245 -35.25 -51.28 1.77
N LYS A 246 -34.77 -51.01 0.56
CA LYS A 246 -35.49 -51.30 -0.69
C LYS A 246 -35.81 -52.79 -0.81
N ARG A 247 -34.81 -53.65 -0.59
CA ARG A 247 -34.98 -55.11 -0.62
C ARG A 247 -35.96 -55.59 0.45
N GLU A 248 -35.90 -55.04 1.65
CA GLU A 248 -36.81 -55.39 2.75
C GLU A 248 -38.25 -54.98 2.46
N VAL A 249 -38.46 -53.78 1.91
CA VAL A 249 -39.78 -53.30 1.46
C VAL A 249 -40.34 -54.21 0.37
N ASP A 250 -39.53 -54.64 -0.59
CA ASP A 250 -40.00 -55.52 -1.67
C ASP A 250 -40.33 -56.93 -1.15
N ALA A 251 -39.56 -57.44 -0.18
CA ALA A 251 -39.88 -58.70 0.51
C ALA A 251 -41.19 -58.61 1.29
N LEU A 252 -41.43 -57.50 2.03
CA LEU A 252 -42.66 -57.26 2.76
C LEU A 252 -43.87 -57.09 1.84
N LYS A 253 -43.71 -56.42 0.69
CA LYS A 253 -44.78 -56.33 -0.32
C LYS A 253 -45.16 -57.70 -0.85
N ASN A 254 -44.18 -58.57 -1.09
CA ASN A 254 -44.44 -59.93 -1.55
C ASN A 254 -45.17 -60.76 -0.48
N SER A 255 -44.73 -60.70 0.79
CA SER A 255 -45.43 -61.39 1.87
C SER A 255 -46.86 -60.88 2.06
N PHE A 256 -47.08 -59.56 1.96
CA PHE A 256 -48.41 -58.95 2.01
C PHE A 256 -49.30 -59.40 0.84
N TYR A 257 -48.76 -59.49 -0.37
CA TYR A 257 -49.49 -59.99 -1.54
C TYR A 257 -49.96 -61.44 -1.34
N ILE A 258 -49.08 -62.32 -0.83
CA ILE A 258 -49.42 -63.71 -0.52
C ILE A 258 -50.50 -63.76 0.57
N PHE A 259 -50.34 -62.97 1.65
CA PHE A 259 -51.30 -62.89 2.76
C PHE A 259 -52.67 -62.37 2.31
N SER A 260 -52.72 -61.33 1.48
CA SER A 260 -53.98 -60.80 0.94
C SER A 260 -54.70 -61.83 0.07
N ASN A 261 -53.96 -62.58 -0.75
CA ASN A 261 -54.54 -63.64 -1.57
C ASN A 261 -55.07 -64.82 -0.75
N SER A 262 -54.35 -65.24 0.31
CA SER A 262 -54.85 -66.30 1.20
C SER A 262 -56.05 -65.83 2.01
N SER A 263 -56.05 -64.58 2.49
CA SER A 263 -57.18 -63.97 3.19
C SER A 263 -58.45 -63.95 2.32
N LYS A 264 -58.38 -63.47 1.07
CA LYS A 264 -59.52 -63.51 0.12
C LYS A 264 -60.07 -64.92 -0.10
N LYS A 265 -59.18 -65.92 -0.23
CA LYS A 265 -59.59 -67.33 -0.36
C LYS A 265 -60.34 -67.80 0.89
N SER A 266 -59.86 -67.43 2.08
CA SER A 266 -60.50 -67.77 3.34
C SER A 266 -61.87 -67.09 3.50
N GLU A 267 -61.99 -65.81 3.15
CA GLU A 267 -63.26 -65.09 3.17
C GLU A 267 -64.29 -65.71 2.22
N ASN A 268 -63.88 -66.10 1.01
CA ASN A 268 -64.74 -66.79 0.05
C ASN A 268 -65.26 -68.13 0.61
N LEU A 269 -64.41 -68.90 1.28
CA LEU A 269 -64.81 -70.17 1.91
C LEU A 269 -65.80 -69.96 3.06
N LEU A 270 -65.55 -68.97 3.92
CA LEU A 270 -66.45 -68.64 5.03
C LEU A 270 -67.80 -68.08 4.54
N GLY A 271 -67.79 -67.26 3.48
CA GLY A 271 -69.00 -66.75 2.84
C GLY A 271 -69.88 -67.87 2.26
N LEU A 272 -69.26 -68.88 1.63
CA LEU A 272 -69.96 -70.07 1.14
C LEU A 272 -70.59 -70.90 2.27
N GLN A 273 -69.91 -71.02 3.42
CA GLN A 273 -70.46 -71.73 4.58
C GLN A 273 -71.64 -71.00 5.23
N ARG A 274 -71.66 -69.66 5.23
CA ARG A 274 -72.73 -68.86 5.83
C ARG A 274 -74.09 -69.11 5.15
N CYS A 275 -74.11 -69.28 3.83
CA CYS A 275 -75.32 -69.61 3.07
C CYS A 275 -75.92 -71.00 3.37
N VAL A 276 -75.16 -71.90 4.01
CA VAL A 276 -75.63 -73.26 4.37
C VAL A 276 -76.41 -73.26 5.69
N PHE A 277 -76.22 -72.26 6.55
CA PHE A 277 -76.86 -72.17 7.86
C PHE A 277 -78.02 -71.16 7.94
N ASP A 278 -78.23 -70.32 6.92
CA ASP A 278 -79.33 -69.35 6.84
C ASP A 278 -80.57 -69.90 6.07
N LYS A 279 -80.85 -71.20 6.15
CA LYS A 279 -82.05 -71.83 5.57
C LYS A 279 -83.01 -72.34 6.65
#